data_AF-A0AA88KKF7-F1
#
_entry.id   AF-A0AA88KKF7-F1
#
_cell.length_a   1.000
_cell.length_b   1.000
_cell.length_c   1.000
_cell.angle_alpha   90.00
_cell.angle_beta   90.00
_cell.angle_gamma   90.00
#
_symmetry.space_group_name_H-M   'P 1'
#
loop_
_entity.id
_entity.type
_entity.pdbx_description
1 polymer ?
#
loop_
_entity_poly.entity_id
_entity_poly.type
_entity_poly.pdbx_seq_one_letter_code
_entity_poly.pdbx_strand_id
1 'polypeptide(L)'
;MSLRTTPHELHPSFNNTSPPFNTTESECPEWIRSLPAAFQNRKNPCPETIFVPLITSIFLFVYGLVIMACMIGLYKKRKSGHVQARTTSGMLFTLICNLLCVVSLGVRLIIGRENSPCLLYSIYFFIMPACVTTPTIMRMLRFFIQHQVSLIKLKSVSKGFQQPYDDTSLAQDLNIDLESSIATSMKPSPSPSSTTEKDQRAVERVEQFNTKSFTSTLVQSTKVVEISPPSQPQTSLLKTGIEGINSSLPSSKKALFKMNQLLSSHLFSSFILLSILLIHILIWFVMGVVENNFFENSRFFMKDQSMFSLYGCLSSNSPNIVAVSMFLFYFILELIMGLILLLKTDRDLYNIKREALILIPIQFCVVVLFMVAVQFEIFQYLERIIPMVMLFIFYSKCELFITIFLPICYALVHDYQRLEKSTTTSLNIPSGAVGDITEGSNFTHSIQPQSELEMLLANKESKEILLDYCRRSFCPENVLCYLDIQTYKALCKKLLVPSPKKAIRMTSIADETPITQGKTCPKKQMALHIINTYLEKNSLNELNLPSNFTLLKEQLLVAINAHSEQEMPENLFDSLQCIVLQNMEDVYHRLIRSNVRFKEIGDEFFPKNRHRLEPTNSQV
;
A
#
# COMPACT_ATOMS: atom_id res chain seq x y z
N MET A 1 65.19 35.48 -59.24
CA MET A 1 65.56 36.06 -57.93
C MET A 1 64.81 35.30 -56.85
N SER A 2 65.48 34.32 -56.23
CA SER A 2 64.94 33.47 -55.17
C SER A 2 65.74 33.76 -53.92
N LEU A 3 65.16 34.51 -52.97
CA LEU A 3 65.77 34.79 -51.68
C LEU A 3 65.03 33.97 -50.61
N ARG A 4 65.71 32.90 -50.23
CA ARG A 4 65.37 31.98 -49.16
C ARG A 4 65.84 32.62 -47.85
N THR A 5 64.91 33.14 -47.06
CA THR A 5 65.18 33.63 -45.69
C THR A 5 64.61 32.62 -44.70
N THR A 6 65.50 31.86 -44.08
CA THR A 6 65.24 31.06 -42.88
C THR A 6 65.17 31.97 -41.65
N PRO A 7 64.13 31.90 -40.82
CA PRO A 7 64.23 32.35 -39.44
C PRO A 7 64.75 31.20 -38.57
N HIS A 8 65.94 31.41 -38.01
CA HIS A 8 66.43 30.69 -36.85
C HIS A 8 65.60 31.13 -35.64
N GLU A 9 64.67 30.29 -35.17
CA GLU A 9 64.14 30.40 -33.82
C GLU A 9 64.99 29.54 -32.88
N LEU A 10 65.82 30.21 -32.09
CA LEU A 10 66.45 29.65 -30.90
C LEU A 10 65.35 29.32 -29.88
N HIS A 11 64.94 28.06 -29.82
CA HIS A 11 64.28 27.54 -28.62
C HIS A 11 65.35 27.42 -27.50
N PRO A 12 65.21 28.10 -26.36
CA PRO A 12 66.01 27.78 -25.19
C PRO A 12 65.63 26.37 -24.75
N SER A 13 66.54 25.42 -24.96
CA SER A 13 66.51 24.11 -24.32
C SER A 13 66.72 24.32 -22.82
N PHE A 14 65.64 24.62 -22.11
CA PHE A 14 65.56 24.40 -20.68
C PHE A 14 65.70 22.89 -20.47
N ASN A 15 66.92 22.45 -20.20
CA ASN A 15 67.20 21.22 -19.46
C ASN A 15 66.64 21.42 -18.04
N ASN A 16 65.31 21.43 -17.93
CA ASN A 16 64.63 21.04 -16.70
C ASN A 16 64.79 19.53 -16.62
N THR A 17 65.99 19.07 -16.25
CA THR A 17 66.11 17.94 -15.34
C THR A 17 65.42 18.36 -14.05
N SER A 18 64.08 18.37 -14.07
CA SER A 18 63.33 18.15 -12.86
C SER A 18 63.94 16.89 -12.24
N PRO A 19 64.30 16.92 -10.94
CA PRO A 19 64.71 15.69 -10.27
C PRO A 19 63.62 14.66 -10.62
N PRO A 20 63.98 13.41 -10.99
CA PRO A 20 62.97 12.38 -11.11
C PRO A 20 62.20 12.46 -9.81
N PHE A 21 60.94 12.86 -9.91
CA PHE A 21 60.03 12.73 -8.80
C PHE A 21 60.06 11.21 -8.58
N ASN A 22 60.88 10.77 -7.63
CA ASN A 22 60.67 9.55 -6.89
C ASN A 22 59.34 9.78 -6.18
N THR A 23 58.24 9.85 -6.94
CA THR A 23 56.98 9.32 -6.50
C THR A 23 57.37 7.91 -6.13
N THR A 24 57.52 7.69 -4.82
CA THR A 24 57.32 6.42 -4.18
C THR A 24 55.98 5.91 -4.70
N GLU A 25 55.97 5.37 -5.92
CA GLU A 25 54.97 4.42 -6.38
C GLU A 25 54.82 3.49 -5.21
N SER A 26 53.62 3.47 -4.62
CA SER A 26 53.33 2.65 -3.46
C SER A 26 53.57 1.21 -3.87
N GLU A 27 54.80 0.79 -3.58
CA GLU A 27 55.35 -0.50 -3.92
C GLU A 27 54.34 -1.54 -3.45
N CYS A 28 53.81 -2.34 -4.39
CA CYS A 28 52.84 -3.38 -4.09
C CYS A 28 53.35 -4.17 -2.88
N PRO A 29 52.58 -4.32 -1.79
CA PRO A 29 53.06 -4.99 -0.58
C PRO A 29 53.69 -6.34 -0.94
N GLU A 30 54.84 -6.66 -0.35
CA GLU A 30 55.60 -7.86 -0.70
C GLU A 30 54.75 -9.14 -0.61
N TRP A 31 53.80 -9.18 0.32
CA TRP A 31 52.89 -10.30 0.49
C TRP A 31 51.90 -10.49 -0.69
N ILE A 32 51.57 -9.43 -1.44
CA ILE A 32 50.78 -9.54 -2.69
C ILE A 32 51.68 -10.06 -3.81
N ARG A 33 52.92 -9.57 -3.89
CA ARG A 33 53.91 -10.04 -4.88
C ARG A 33 54.30 -11.50 -4.67
N SER A 34 54.27 -11.99 -3.43
CA SER A 34 54.58 -13.38 -3.09
C SER A 34 53.44 -14.36 -3.39
N LEU A 35 52.26 -13.90 -3.80
CA LEU A 35 51.19 -14.78 -4.25
C LEU A 35 51.64 -15.57 -5.49
N PRO A 36 51.28 -16.88 -5.62
CA PRO A 36 51.67 -17.67 -6.78
C PRO A 36 51.22 -17.02 -8.08
N ALA A 37 52.03 -17.11 -9.14
CA ALA A 37 51.77 -16.45 -10.43
C ALA A 37 50.41 -16.82 -11.06
N ALA A 38 49.81 -17.94 -10.67
CA ALA A 38 48.45 -18.33 -11.07
C ALA A 38 47.36 -17.38 -10.54
N PHE A 39 47.63 -16.64 -9.46
CA PHE A 39 46.72 -15.67 -8.86
C PHE A 39 46.98 -14.22 -9.29
N GLN A 40 48.02 -13.99 -10.10
CA GLN A 40 48.48 -12.67 -10.53
C GLN A 40 48.21 -12.44 -12.02
N ASN A 41 47.52 -11.34 -12.34
CA ASN A 41 47.33 -10.89 -13.72
C ASN A 41 48.57 -10.09 -14.19
N ARG A 42 49.52 -10.74 -14.89
CA ARG A 42 50.91 -10.28 -15.08
C ARG A 42 51.17 -8.91 -15.75
N LYS A 43 50.16 -8.14 -16.13
CA LYS A 43 50.35 -6.87 -16.87
C LYS A 43 50.66 -5.66 -16.00
N ASN A 44 50.37 -5.71 -14.69
CA ASN A 44 50.40 -4.53 -13.83
C ASN A 44 51.38 -4.69 -12.66
N PRO A 45 52.03 -3.60 -12.20
CA PRO A 45 52.99 -3.64 -11.09
C PRO A 45 52.38 -4.12 -9.77
N CYS A 46 51.05 -4.06 -9.65
CA CYS A 46 50.31 -4.69 -8.58
C CYS A 46 48.98 -5.21 -9.14
N PRO A 47 48.89 -6.50 -9.53
CA PRO A 47 47.71 -7.02 -10.18
C PRO A 47 46.54 -7.20 -9.21
N GLU A 48 45.31 -7.06 -9.71
CA GLU A 48 44.14 -7.51 -8.98
C GLU A 48 44.18 -9.04 -8.81
N THR A 49 43.75 -9.51 -7.64
CA THR A 49 43.70 -10.95 -7.36
C THR A 49 42.52 -11.58 -8.08
N ILE A 50 42.68 -12.81 -8.59
CA ILE A 50 41.59 -13.59 -9.20
C ILE A 50 40.41 -13.84 -8.24
N PHE A 51 40.60 -13.64 -6.94
CA PHE A 51 39.55 -13.73 -5.93
C PHE A 51 38.46 -12.68 -6.12
N VAL A 52 38.81 -11.45 -6.54
CA VAL A 52 37.83 -10.36 -6.73
C VAL A 52 36.74 -10.73 -7.77
N PRO A 53 37.09 -11.09 -9.02
CA PRO A 53 36.07 -11.46 -10.01
C PRO A 53 35.34 -12.75 -9.63
N LEU A 54 36.01 -13.71 -8.99
CA LEU A 54 35.39 -14.96 -8.55
C LEU A 54 34.30 -14.73 -7.49
N ILE A 55 34.65 -14.04 -6.40
CA ILE A 55 33.71 -13.73 -5.31
C ILE A 55 32.57 -12.87 -5.86
N THR A 56 32.89 -11.83 -6.64
CA THR A 56 31.86 -10.96 -7.23
C THR A 56 30.91 -11.74 -8.13
N SER A 57 31.41 -12.66 -8.96
CA SER A 57 30.58 -13.48 -9.84
C SER A 57 29.62 -14.38 -9.05
N ILE A 58 30.10 -15.02 -7.98
CA ILE A 58 29.24 -15.82 -7.08
C ILE A 58 28.16 -14.93 -6.45
N PHE A 59 28.55 -13.75 -5.95
CA PHE A 59 27.62 -12.82 -5.33
C PHE A 59 26.56 -12.31 -6.31
N LEU A 60 26.93 -12.01 -7.55
CA LEU A 60 26.03 -11.59 -8.62
C LEU A 60 25.11 -12.72 -9.07
N PHE A 61 25.61 -13.96 -9.17
CA PHE A 61 24.79 -15.12 -9.52
C PHE A 61 23.68 -15.35 -8.48
N VAL A 62 24.05 -15.41 -7.19
CA VAL A 62 23.08 -15.54 -6.09
C VAL A 62 22.11 -14.36 -6.09
N TYR A 63 22.60 -13.14 -6.32
CA TYR A 63 21.75 -11.96 -6.41
C TYR A 63 20.72 -12.05 -7.55
N GLY A 64 21.15 -12.51 -8.72
CA GLY A 64 20.29 -12.74 -9.87
C GLY A 64 19.17 -13.73 -9.57
N LEU A 65 19.46 -14.82 -8.85
CA LEU A 65 18.43 -15.78 -8.41
C LEU A 65 17.39 -15.13 -7.50
N VAL A 66 17.82 -14.29 -6.54
CA VAL A 66 16.91 -13.57 -5.65
C VAL A 66 16.05 -12.57 -6.44
N ILE A 67 16.63 -11.82 -7.38
CA ILE A 67 15.89 -10.90 -8.25
C ILE A 67 14.83 -11.64 -9.07
N MET A 68 15.18 -12.79 -9.66
CA MET A 68 14.24 -13.61 -10.42
C MET A 68 13.09 -14.11 -9.55
N ALA A 69 13.39 -14.61 -8.33
CA ALA A 69 12.37 -15.02 -7.38
C ALA A 69 11.45 -13.86 -6.98
N CYS A 70 12.01 -12.67 -6.72
CA CYS A 70 11.25 -11.46 -6.42
C CYS A 70 10.36 -11.03 -7.59
N MET A 71 10.83 -11.08 -8.83
CA MET A 71 10.03 -10.73 -10.02
C MET A 71 8.86 -11.69 -10.22
N ILE A 72 9.09 -13.01 -10.10
CA ILE A 72 8.03 -14.03 -10.19
C ILE A 72 7.01 -13.84 -9.06
N GLY A 73 7.49 -13.63 -7.84
CA GLY A 73 6.66 -13.41 -6.66
C GLY A 73 5.81 -12.14 -6.78
N LEU A 74 6.41 -11.03 -7.22
CA LEU A 74 5.73 -9.75 -7.41
C LEU A 74 4.67 -9.85 -8.50
N TYR A 75 4.97 -10.52 -9.63
CA TYR A 75 4.01 -10.76 -10.70
C TYR A 75 2.81 -11.57 -10.21
N LYS A 76 3.06 -12.71 -9.52
CA LYS A 76 2.00 -13.59 -9.00
C LYS A 76 1.19 -12.95 -7.88
N LYS A 77 1.82 -12.17 -7.00
CA LYS A 77 1.20 -11.61 -5.78
C LYS A 77 0.86 -10.11 -5.87
N ARG A 78 0.86 -9.51 -7.06
CA ARG A 78 0.51 -8.09 -7.28
C ARG A 78 -0.85 -7.67 -6.72
N LYS A 79 -1.79 -8.61 -6.56
CA LYS A 79 -3.14 -8.36 -6.01
C LYS A 79 -3.24 -8.59 -4.50
N SER A 80 -2.18 -9.06 -3.84
CA SER A 80 -2.19 -9.29 -2.39
C SER A 80 -2.14 -7.96 -1.63
N GLY A 81 -2.80 -7.90 -0.47
CA GLY A 81 -2.78 -6.70 0.39
C GLY A 81 -1.36 -6.28 0.80
N HIS A 82 -0.47 -7.25 1.08
CA HIS A 82 0.93 -6.99 1.44
C HIS A 82 1.70 -6.26 0.31
N VAL A 83 1.48 -6.65 -0.95
CA VAL A 83 2.14 -6.02 -2.11
C VAL A 83 1.44 -4.70 -2.48
N GLN A 84 0.11 -4.65 -2.45
CA GLN A 84 -0.65 -3.43 -2.75
C GLN A 84 -0.33 -2.29 -1.78
N ALA A 85 -0.16 -2.59 -0.49
CA ALA A 85 0.21 -1.61 0.53
C ALA A 85 1.56 -0.91 0.24
N ARG A 86 2.51 -1.63 -0.38
CA ARG A 86 3.85 -1.10 -0.79
C ARG A 86 3.86 -0.53 -2.20
N THR A 87 2.80 -0.76 -2.96
CA THR A 87 2.68 -0.64 -4.41
C THR A 87 3.68 -1.42 -5.23
N THR A 88 3.13 -2.12 -6.21
CA THR A 88 3.90 -2.86 -7.22
C THR A 88 4.90 -1.98 -7.95
N SER A 89 4.54 -0.72 -8.26
CA SER A 89 5.46 0.21 -8.93
C SER A 89 6.63 0.62 -8.03
N GLY A 90 6.39 0.90 -6.75
CA GLY A 90 7.45 1.23 -5.79
C GLY A 90 8.41 0.06 -5.57
N MET A 91 7.88 -1.16 -5.45
CA MET A 91 8.69 -2.38 -5.33
C MET A 91 9.50 -2.67 -6.61
N LEU A 92 8.86 -2.60 -7.78
CA LEU A 92 9.56 -2.77 -9.07
C LEU A 92 10.65 -1.71 -9.23
N PHE A 93 10.38 -0.50 -8.78
CA PHE A 93 11.34 0.58 -8.83
C PHE A 93 12.57 0.32 -7.94
N THR A 94 12.38 -0.05 -6.68
CA THR A 94 13.47 -0.49 -5.78
C THR A 94 14.27 -1.64 -6.41
N LEU A 95 13.60 -2.59 -7.07
CA LEU A 95 14.24 -3.73 -7.74
C LEU A 95 15.12 -3.27 -8.91
N ILE A 96 14.64 -2.37 -9.78
CA ILE A 96 15.39 -1.85 -10.93
C ILE A 96 16.59 -1.03 -10.47
N CYS A 97 16.42 -0.14 -9.47
CA CYS A 97 17.53 0.67 -8.95
C CYS A 97 18.63 -0.20 -8.32
N ASN A 98 18.24 -1.17 -7.50
CA ASN A 98 19.21 -2.08 -6.89
C ASN A 98 19.88 -2.97 -7.94
N LEU A 99 19.14 -3.46 -8.96
CA LEU A 99 19.71 -4.22 -10.06
C LEU A 99 20.75 -3.40 -10.83
N LEU A 100 20.41 -2.16 -11.18
CA LEU A 100 21.31 -1.25 -11.88
C LEU A 100 22.59 -1.01 -11.06
N CYS A 101 22.47 -0.70 -9.77
CA CYS A 101 23.63 -0.48 -8.90
C CYS A 101 24.49 -1.74 -8.76
N VAL A 102 23.90 -2.88 -8.39
CA VAL A 102 24.63 -4.12 -8.11
C VAL A 102 25.29 -4.68 -9.37
N VAL A 103 24.59 -4.72 -10.50
CA VAL A 103 25.15 -5.22 -11.77
C VAL A 103 26.28 -4.31 -12.24
N SER A 104 26.11 -2.99 -12.19
CA SER A 104 27.12 -2.07 -12.69
C SER A 104 28.41 -2.11 -11.87
N LEU A 105 28.28 -2.14 -10.54
CA LEU A 105 29.41 -2.29 -9.63
C LEU A 105 30.06 -3.67 -9.77
N GLY A 106 29.26 -4.73 -9.88
CA GLY A 106 29.77 -6.08 -10.03
C GLY A 106 30.47 -6.33 -11.37
N VAL A 107 29.95 -5.79 -12.48
CA VAL A 107 30.58 -5.88 -13.80
C VAL A 107 31.92 -5.14 -13.80
N ARG A 108 32.02 -3.96 -13.17
CA ARG A 108 33.30 -3.26 -12.97
C ARG A 108 34.32 -4.14 -12.23
N LEU A 109 33.90 -4.81 -11.16
CA LEU A 109 34.78 -5.68 -10.38
C LEU A 109 35.18 -6.97 -11.13
N ILE A 110 34.34 -7.46 -12.05
CA ILE A 110 34.65 -8.61 -12.90
C ILE A 110 35.64 -8.25 -14.01
N ILE A 111 35.42 -7.12 -14.69
CA ILE A 111 36.29 -6.63 -15.77
C ILE A 111 37.66 -6.17 -15.21
N GLY A 112 37.66 -5.69 -13.98
CA GLY A 112 38.80 -5.12 -13.27
C GLY A 112 38.85 -3.60 -13.40
N ARG A 113 39.37 -2.92 -12.37
CA ARG A 113 39.31 -1.45 -12.26
C ARG A 113 40.08 -0.73 -13.37
N GLU A 114 41.18 -1.34 -13.80
CA GLU A 114 42.06 -0.78 -14.82
C GLU A 114 41.56 -0.99 -16.25
N ASN A 115 40.62 -1.93 -16.45
CA ASN A 115 40.02 -2.19 -17.75
C ASN A 115 38.61 -1.58 -17.89
N SER A 116 37.91 -1.39 -16.77
CA SER A 116 36.54 -0.85 -16.75
C SER A 116 36.54 0.65 -17.11
N PRO A 117 35.78 1.10 -18.12
CA PRO A 117 35.75 2.50 -18.53
C PRO A 117 35.51 3.47 -17.37
N CYS A 118 36.38 4.47 -17.23
CA CYS A 118 36.31 5.48 -16.18
C CYS A 118 35.00 6.28 -16.23
N LEU A 119 34.52 6.53 -17.45
CA LEU A 119 33.22 7.12 -17.75
C LEU A 119 32.08 6.43 -17.00
N LEU A 120 31.96 5.11 -17.16
CA LEU A 120 30.87 4.36 -16.54
C LEU A 120 30.99 4.39 -15.02
N TYR A 121 32.19 4.13 -14.49
CA TYR A 121 32.42 4.15 -13.05
C TYR A 121 32.04 5.48 -12.40
N SER A 122 32.51 6.59 -12.98
CA SER A 122 32.27 7.91 -12.43
C SER A 122 30.78 8.26 -12.43
N ILE A 123 30.04 7.92 -13.49
CA ILE A 123 28.58 8.09 -13.54
C ILE A 123 27.90 7.31 -12.42
N TYR A 124 28.21 6.01 -12.29
CA TYR A 124 27.58 5.17 -11.26
C TYR A 124 27.87 5.67 -9.85
N PHE A 125 29.07 6.16 -9.62
CA PHE A 125 29.50 6.64 -8.33
C PHE A 125 28.69 7.86 -7.85
N PHE A 126 28.33 8.78 -8.76
CA PHE A 126 27.47 9.92 -8.45
C PHE A 126 25.99 9.53 -8.33
N ILE A 127 25.53 8.55 -9.13
CA ILE A 127 24.13 8.11 -9.12
C ILE A 127 23.81 7.21 -7.91
N MET A 128 24.78 6.46 -7.40
CA MET A 128 24.58 5.41 -6.40
C MET A 128 23.87 5.91 -5.12
N PRO A 129 24.26 7.03 -4.48
CA PRO A 129 23.56 7.53 -3.29
C PRO A 129 22.06 7.73 -3.53
N ALA A 130 21.69 8.31 -4.67
CA ALA A 130 20.30 8.53 -5.04
C ALA A 130 19.54 7.23 -5.31
N CYS A 131 20.13 6.31 -6.09
CA CYS A 131 19.50 5.01 -6.39
C CYS A 131 19.21 4.18 -5.15
N VAL A 132 20.11 4.23 -4.17
CA VAL A 132 20.04 3.42 -2.96
C VAL A 132 19.04 3.98 -1.94
N THR A 133 19.01 5.31 -1.76
CA THR A 133 18.23 5.93 -0.66
C THR A 133 16.86 6.47 -1.09
N THR A 134 16.73 6.97 -2.33
CA THR A 134 15.48 7.57 -2.83
C THR A 134 14.28 6.63 -2.76
N PRO A 135 14.37 5.33 -3.10
CA PRO A 135 13.23 4.43 -2.99
C PRO A 135 12.68 4.35 -1.56
N THR A 136 13.55 4.31 -0.55
CA THR A 136 13.14 4.25 0.86
C THR A 136 12.54 5.57 1.34
N ILE A 137 13.12 6.71 0.96
CA ILE A 137 12.54 8.04 1.25
C ILE A 137 11.13 8.17 0.66
N MET A 138 10.94 7.80 -0.61
CA MET A 138 9.65 7.86 -1.27
C MET A 138 8.61 6.93 -0.63
N ARG A 139 9.02 5.71 -0.25
CA ARG A 139 8.17 4.75 0.48
C ARG A 139 7.70 5.34 1.81
N MET A 140 8.60 5.97 2.55
CA MET A 140 8.29 6.57 3.85
C MET A 140 7.37 7.78 3.73
N LEU A 141 7.67 8.69 2.80
CA LEU A 141 6.83 9.86 2.52
C LEU A 141 5.40 9.44 2.16
N ARG A 142 5.26 8.47 1.25
CA ARG A 142 3.96 7.93 0.86
C ARG A 142 3.19 7.37 2.05
N PHE A 143 3.83 6.51 2.86
CA PHE A 143 3.19 5.90 4.02
C PHE A 143 2.69 6.96 5.02
N PHE A 144 3.48 8.01 5.24
CA PHE A 144 3.07 9.16 6.06
C PHE A 144 1.81 9.83 5.52
N ILE A 145 1.78 10.12 4.22
CA ILE A 145 0.63 10.79 3.59
C ILE A 145 -0.63 9.91 3.61
N GLN A 146 -0.49 8.60 3.37
CA GLN A 146 -1.60 7.65 3.49
C GLN A 146 -2.17 7.63 4.92
N HIS A 147 -1.32 7.72 5.94
CA HIS A 147 -1.74 7.80 7.33
C HIS A 147 -2.53 9.08 7.64
N GLN A 148 -2.02 10.24 7.20
CA GLN A 148 -2.73 11.51 7.36
C GLN A 148 -4.09 11.50 6.66
N VAL A 149 -4.17 10.95 5.45
CA VAL A 149 -5.41 10.79 4.71
C VAL A 149 -6.40 9.89 5.46
N SER A 150 -5.96 8.75 5.99
CA SER A 150 -6.82 7.83 6.75
C SER A 150 -7.39 8.49 8.02
N LEU A 151 -6.58 9.27 8.73
CA LEU A 151 -7.05 10.07 9.88
C LEU A 151 -8.11 11.11 9.48
N ILE A 152 -7.95 11.76 8.33
CA ILE A 152 -8.94 12.73 7.84
C ILE A 152 -10.24 12.04 7.46
N LYS A 153 -10.19 10.88 6.78
CA LYS A 153 -11.39 10.10 6.44
C LYS A 153 -12.19 9.76 7.69
N LEU A 154 -11.54 9.25 8.75
CA LEU A 154 -12.24 8.92 9.99
C LEU A 154 -12.90 10.16 10.65
N LYS A 155 -12.17 11.29 10.72
CA LYS A 155 -12.69 12.54 11.28
C LYS A 155 -13.83 13.15 10.47
N SER A 156 -13.90 12.89 9.17
CA SER A 156 -15.00 13.38 8.32
C SER A 156 -16.31 12.71 8.66
N VAL A 157 -16.28 11.40 8.94
CA VAL A 157 -17.47 10.64 9.33
C VAL A 157 -17.95 10.99 10.72
N SER A 158 -17.04 11.12 11.70
CA SER A 158 -17.45 11.45 13.07
C SER A 158 -18.22 12.77 13.15
N LYS A 159 -17.92 13.71 12.24
CA LYS A 159 -18.65 14.98 12.11
C LYS A 159 -19.97 14.84 11.35
N GLY A 160 -19.99 14.04 10.28
CA GLY A 160 -21.20 13.79 9.49
C GLY A 160 -22.35 13.22 10.33
N PHE A 161 -22.05 12.34 11.28
CA PHE A 161 -23.06 11.79 12.20
C PHE A 161 -23.64 12.82 13.18
N GLN A 162 -22.94 13.92 13.45
CA GLN A 162 -23.39 14.92 14.43
C GLN A 162 -24.19 16.07 13.79
N GLN A 163 -24.09 16.31 12.48
CA GLN A 163 -24.42 17.63 11.93
C GLN A 163 -25.81 17.87 11.30
N PRO A 164 -26.76 16.93 11.07
CA PRO A 164 -28.05 17.32 10.49
C PRO A 164 -29.32 17.06 11.34
N TYR A 165 -29.22 16.63 12.60
CA TYR A 165 -30.41 16.41 13.45
C TYR A 165 -30.43 17.18 14.77
N ASP A 166 -29.51 18.13 14.96
CA ASP A 166 -29.60 19.16 15.99
C ASP A 166 -30.58 20.31 15.58
N ASP A 167 -31.61 20.01 14.78
CA ASP A 167 -32.87 20.74 14.92
C ASP A 167 -33.46 20.31 16.28
N THR A 168 -32.98 20.97 17.32
CA THR A 168 -33.31 20.80 18.74
C THR A 168 -34.83 20.82 19.00
N SER A 169 -35.65 21.26 18.04
CA SER A 169 -37.11 21.18 18.12
C SER A 169 -37.68 19.77 18.01
N LEU A 170 -37.06 18.84 17.26
CA LEU A 170 -37.63 17.49 17.08
C LEU A 170 -37.13 16.50 18.14
N ALA A 171 -35.87 16.61 18.57
CA ALA A 171 -35.30 15.76 19.61
C ALA A 171 -35.83 16.11 21.02
N GLN A 172 -36.14 17.39 21.28
CA GLN A 172 -36.68 17.85 22.56
C GLN A 172 -38.15 17.42 22.75
N ASP A 173 -38.93 17.32 21.66
CA ASP A 173 -40.27 16.70 21.68
C ASP A 173 -40.21 15.17 21.85
N LEU A 174 -39.11 14.51 21.46
CA LEU A 174 -38.94 13.05 21.54
C LEU A 174 -38.49 12.56 22.92
N ASN A 175 -37.73 13.35 23.69
CA ASN A 175 -37.27 12.95 25.02
C ASN A 175 -38.37 13.05 26.11
N ILE A 176 -39.41 13.86 25.90
CA ILE A 176 -40.51 14.06 26.86
C ILE A 176 -41.49 12.86 26.87
N ASP A 177 -41.65 12.13 25.76
CA ASP A 177 -42.56 10.98 25.66
C ASP A 177 -41.93 9.63 26.08
N LEU A 178 -40.60 9.49 26.04
CA LEU A 178 -39.93 8.23 26.38
C LEU A 178 -39.73 8.05 27.90
N GLU A 179 -39.50 9.13 28.64
CA GLU A 179 -39.37 9.09 30.12
C GLU A 179 -40.72 8.86 30.81
N SER A 180 -41.82 9.35 30.25
CA SER A 180 -43.17 9.13 30.79
C SER A 180 -43.68 7.70 30.60
N SER A 181 -43.18 6.98 29.59
CA SER A 181 -43.61 5.61 29.28
C SER A 181 -42.88 4.54 30.10
N ILE A 182 -41.66 4.84 30.60
CA ILE A 182 -40.86 3.89 31.40
C ILE A 182 -41.22 3.93 32.89
N ALA A 183 -41.73 5.07 33.39
CA ALA A 183 -42.12 5.23 34.79
C ALA A 183 -43.35 4.40 35.22
N THR A 184 -44.10 3.80 34.29
CA THR A 184 -45.36 3.08 34.61
C THR A 184 -45.23 1.55 34.66
N SER A 185 -44.06 0.96 34.36
CA SER A 185 -43.94 -0.51 34.20
C SER A 185 -42.85 -1.18 35.06
N MET A 186 -42.69 -0.75 36.32
CA MET A 186 -41.93 -1.55 37.29
C MET A 186 -42.66 -1.65 38.63
N LYS A 187 -43.37 -2.78 38.83
CA LYS A 187 -43.80 -3.27 40.13
C LYS A 187 -43.17 -4.66 40.33
N PRO A 188 -42.38 -4.90 41.39
CA PRO A 188 -41.68 -6.16 41.59
C PRO A 188 -42.60 -7.20 42.28
N SER A 189 -42.48 -8.47 41.88
CA SER A 189 -43.07 -9.61 42.57
C SER A 189 -42.09 -10.80 42.56
N PRO A 190 -42.04 -11.63 43.61
CA PRO A 190 -40.85 -12.41 43.96
C PRO A 190 -40.82 -13.83 43.36
N SER A 191 -39.60 -14.37 43.33
CA SER A 191 -39.19 -15.76 43.04
C SER A 191 -39.97 -16.84 43.81
N PRO A 192 -40.03 -18.09 43.30
CA PRO A 192 -39.09 -19.10 43.79
C PRO A 192 -38.62 -20.17 42.77
N SER A 193 -37.74 -21.02 43.30
CA SER A 193 -36.84 -22.10 42.86
C SER A 193 -37.38 -23.35 42.15
N SER A 194 -36.45 -24.04 41.45
CA SER A 194 -36.22 -25.51 41.27
C SER A 194 -37.40 -26.42 40.82
N THR A 195 -37.28 -27.40 39.91
CA THR A 195 -36.45 -28.62 39.96
C THR A 195 -36.74 -29.50 38.69
N THR A 196 -35.72 -30.25 38.24
CA THR A 196 -35.69 -31.63 37.63
C THR A 196 -36.59 -32.14 36.49
N GLU A 197 -35.92 -32.93 35.62
CA GLU A 197 -36.33 -34.15 34.88
C GLU A 197 -37.34 -34.05 33.72
N LYS A 198 -36.92 -34.52 32.53
CA LYS A 198 -37.45 -35.76 31.93
C LYS A 198 -36.74 -36.20 30.65
N ASP A 199 -37.00 -37.47 30.39
CA ASP A 199 -36.27 -38.51 29.68
C ASP A 199 -37.02 -38.91 28.37
N GLN A 200 -36.32 -39.67 27.52
CA GLN A 200 -36.81 -40.55 26.43
C GLN A 200 -37.54 -39.93 25.22
N ARG A 201 -37.11 -40.11 23.95
CA ARG A 201 -36.75 -41.27 23.07
C ARG A 201 -37.91 -41.67 22.16
N ALA A 202 -37.50 -42.14 20.97
CA ALA A 202 -38.19 -43.02 20.00
C ALA A 202 -39.17 -42.30 19.04
N VAL A 203 -39.35 -42.65 17.75
CA VAL A 203 -38.95 -43.74 16.83
C VAL A 203 -39.50 -43.30 15.45
N GLU A 204 -38.76 -43.27 14.33
CA GLU A 204 -38.53 -44.34 13.32
C GLU A 204 -39.46 -44.29 12.07
N ARG A 205 -38.93 -44.80 10.94
CA ARG A 205 -39.54 -45.28 9.66
C ARG A 205 -39.72 -44.29 8.48
N VAL A 206 -38.99 -44.44 7.34
CA VAL A 206 -39.00 -45.47 6.24
C VAL A 206 -40.02 -45.03 5.16
N GLU A 207 -39.71 -44.81 3.87
CA GLU A 207 -39.23 -45.67 2.77
C GLU A 207 -38.55 -44.81 1.66
N GLN A 208 -37.38 -45.15 1.12
CA GLN A 208 -37.14 -45.87 -0.15
C GLN A 208 -38.19 -45.68 -1.27
N PHE A 209 -37.83 -44.95 -2.35
CA PHE A 209 -38.02 -45.46 -3.73
C PHE A 209 -37.11 -44.74 -4.75
N ASN A 210 -36.82 -45.50 -5.79
CA ASN A 210 -35.73 -45.39 -6.76
C ASN A 210 -36.23 -44.70 -8.05
N THR A 211 -35.40 -43.90 -8.75
CA THR A 211 -35.10 -43.96 -10.21
C THR A 211 -34.84 -42.61 -10.95
N LYS A 212 -33.64 -42.55 -11.55
CA LYS A 212 -33.26 -42.19 -12.94
C LYS A 212 -33.80 -40.92 -13.62
N SER A 213 -32.89 -39.95 -13.73
CA SER A 213 -32.42 -39.19 -14.92
C SER A 213 -33.43 -38.70 -15.97
N PHE A 214 -33.41 -37.40 -16.25
CA PHE A 214 -33.24 -36.91 -17.64
C PHE A 214 -32.80 -35.44 -17.67
N THR A 215 -31.78 -35.16 -18.48
CA THR A 215 -31.24 -33.85 -18.84
C THR A 215 -32.01 -33.29 -20.04
N SER A 216 -32.37 -32.00 -20.04
CA SER A 216 -32.30 -31.21 -21.28
C SER A 216 -32.27 -29.71 -21.04
N THR A 217 -31.21 -29.12 -21.58
CA THR A 217 -30.93 -27.72 -21.84
C THR A 217 -31.99 -27.07 -22.73
N LEU A 218 -32.38 -25.82 -22.46
CA LEU A 218 -32.84 -24.91 -23.52
C LEU A 218 -32.47 -23.46 -23.25
N VAL A 219 -31.73 -22.91 -24.21
CA VAL A 219 -31.38 -21.51 -24.41
C VAL A 219 -32.55 -20.81 -25.07
N GLN A 220 -32.92 -19.60 -24.63
CA GLN A 220 -33.71 -18.70 -25.48
C GLN A 220 -33.25 -17.25 -25.37
N SER A 221 -33.02 -16.69 -26.57
CA SER A 221 -32.59 -15.34 -26.90
C SER A 221 -33.78 -14.38 -26.90
N THR A 222 -33.61 -13.18 -26.33
CA THR A 222 -34.64 -12.13 -26.37
C THR A 222 -34.14 -10.91 -27.17
N LYS A 223 -35.03 -10.48 -28.05
CA LYS A 223 -34.90 -9.44 -29.08
C LYS A 223 -34.99 -8.04 -28.45
N VAL A 224 -34.06 -7.16 -28.83
CA VAL A 224 -33.96 -5.77 -28.34
C VAL A 224 -35.00 -4.89 -29.05
N VAL A 225 -35.79 -4.15 -28.27
CA VAL A 225 -36.73 -3.11 -28.73
C VAL A 225 -36.05 -1.75 -28.56
N GLU A 226 -35.97 -1.00 -29.65
CA GLU A 226 -35.40 0.34 -29.75
C GLU A 226 -36.45 1.37 -29.30
N ILE A 227 -36.16 2.09 -28.21
CA ILE A 227 -37.01 3.17 -27.66
C ILE A 227 -36.29 4.50 -27.83
N SER A 228 -36.96 5.45 -28.47
CA SER A 228 -36.53 6.83 -28.71
C SER A 228 -36.14 7.59 -27.42
N PRO A 229 -35.17 8.52 -27.47
CA PRO A 229 -34.67 9.19 -26.27
C PRO A 229 -35.67 10.24 -25.75
N PRO A 230 -36.02 10.23 -24.45
CA PRO A 230 -36.81 11.30 -23.87
C PRO A 230 -35.94 12.56 -23.69
N SER A 231 -36.57 13.69 -23.96
CA SER A 231 -36.08 15.06 -23.74
C SER A 231 -35.45 15.26 -22.37
N GLN A 232 -34.32 15.97 -22.32
CA GLN A 232 -33.61 16.38 -21.11
C GLN A 232 -34.43 17.38 -20.27
N PRO A 233 -34.67 17.10 -18.98
CA PRO A 233 -34.56 18.18 -18.00
C PRO A 233 -33.90 17.75 -16.66
N GLN A 234 -33.33 18.73 -15.96
CA GLN A 234 -32.93 18.69 -14.53
C GLN A 234 -31.58 18.08 -14.08
N THR A 235 -30.55 18.00 -14.92
CA THR A 235 -29.19 17.64 -14.45
C THR A 235 -28.41 18.79 -13.78
N SER A 236 -28.86 20.05 -13.88
CA SER A 236 -28.14 21.21 -13.33
C SER A 236 -28.27 21.39 -11.81
N LEU A 237 -29.34 20.89 -11.18
CA LEU A 237 -29.64 21.12 -9.76
C LEU A 237 -28.98 20.09 -8.83
N LEU A 238 -28.59 18.91 -9.35
CA LEU A 238 -27.87 17.89 -8.58
C LEU A 238 -26.37 18.19 -8.50
N LYS A 239 -25.83 18.95 -9.46
CA LYS A 239 -24.38 19.23 -9.58
C LYS A 239 -23.87 20.19 -8.49
N THR A 240 -24.73 21.09 -8.00
CA THR A 240 -24.37 22.09 -6.98
C THR A 240 -24.23 21.51 -5.57
N GLY A 241 -24.95 20.43 -5.23
CA GLY A 241 -24.81 19.75 -3.94
C GLY A 241 -23.48 19.00 -3.79
N ILE A 242 -22.96 18.45 -4.89
CA ILE A 242 -21.72 17.65 -4.91
C ILE A 242 -20.48 18.54 -4.74
N GLU A 243 -20.51 19.74 -5.31
CA GLU A 243 -19.46 20.75 -5.06
C GLU A 243 -19.53 21.28 -3.61
N GLY A 244 -20.68 21.27 -2.94
CA GLY A 244 -20.82 21.75 -1.56
C GLY A 244 -19.99 20.98 -0.54
N ILE A 245 -20.03 19.65 -0.56
CA ILE A 245 -19.30 18.83 0.43
C ILE A 245 -17.79 18.90 0.17
N ASN A 246 -17.39 18.77 -1.09
CA ASN A 246 -15.99 18.91 -1.45
C ASN A 246 -15.48 20.34 -1.26
N SER A 247 -16.27 21.38 -1.51
CA SER A 247 -15.87 22.78 -1.29
C SER A 247 -15.67 23.09 0.19
N SER A 248 -16.45 22.48 1.10
CA SER A 248 -16.35 22.67 2.55
C SER A 248 -15.04 22.20 3.19
N LEU A 249 -14.28 21.30 2.53
CA LEU A 249 -13.00 20.86 3.08
C LEU A 249 -11.96 21.99 3.01
N PRO A 250 -11.25 22.30 4.11
CA PRO A 250 -10.13 23.22 4.10
C PRO A 250 -9.16 22.88 2.97
N SER A 251 -8.64 23.91 2.29
CA SER A 251 -7.71 23.77 1.16
C SER A 251 -6.49 22.89 1.49
N SER A 252 -6.00 22.93 2.73
CA SER A 252 -4.91 22.09 3.24
C SER A 252 -5.23 20.59 3.19
N LYS A 253 -6.46 20.19 3.49
CA LYS A 253 -6.87 18.78 3.42
C LYS A 253 -6.99 18.32 1.97
N LYS A 254 -7.54 19.15 1.09
CA LYS A 254 -7.60 18.87 -0.36
C LYS A 254 -6.21 18.64 -0.94
N ALA A 255 -5.23 19.43 -0.51
CA ALA A 255 -3.84 19.27 -0.91
C ALA A 255 -3.27 17.91 -0.47
N LEU A 256 -3.56 17.44 0.74
CA LEU A 256 -3.16 16.11 1.22
C LEU A 256 -3.73 14.97 0.37
N PHE A 257 -5.00 15.04 -0.03
CA PHE A 257 -5.60 14.01 -0.91
C PHE A 257 -4.99 14.03 -2.30
N LYS A 258 -4.80 15.21 -2.89
CA LYS A 258 -4.09 15.34 -4.18
C LYS A 258 -2.68 14.79 -4.08
N MET A 259 -1.96 15.09 -3.00
CA MET A 259 -0.62 14.56 -2.78
C MET A 259 -0.62 13.05 -2.59
N ASN A 260 -1.61 12.47 -1.89
CA ASN A 260 -1.76 11.01 -1.79
C ASN A 260 -2.02 10.36 -3.15
N GLN A 261 -2.88 10.96 -3.97
CA GLN A 261 -3.17 10.50 -5.33
C GLN A 261 -1.92 10.58 -6.22
N LEU A 262 -1.16 11.68 -6.13
CA LEU A 262 0.10 11.86 -6.86
C LEU A 262 1.14 10.84 -6.41
N LEU A 263 1.41 10.71 -5.10
CA LEU A 263 2.37 9.73 -4.56
C LEU A 263 1.97 8.28 -4.81
N SER A 264 0.68 8.00 -4.97
CA SER A 264 0.19 6.68 -5.35
C SER A 264 0.31 6.40 -6.85
N SER A 265 0.48 7.43 -7.68
CA SER A 265 0.65 7.31 -9.11
C SER A 265 2.04 6.78 -9.46
N HIS A 266 2.08 5.70 -10.25
CA HIS A 266 3.32 5.11 -10.74
C HIS A 266 4.12 6.09 -11.62
N LEU A 267 3.43 6.85 -12.48
CA LEU A 267 4.06 7.85 -13.34
C LEU A 267 4.77 8.95 -12.54
N PHE A 268 4.13 9.43 -11.47
CA PHE A 268 4.70 10.47 -10.63
C PHE A 268 5.93 9.99 -9.86
N SER A 269 5.86 8.78 -9.28
CA SER A 269 7.02 8.19 -8.60
C SER A 269 8.19 7.96 -9.56
N SER A 270 7.91 7.47 -10.77
CA SER A 270 8.94 7.30 -11.82
C SER A 270 9.52 8.63 -12.27
N PHE A 271 8.69 9.66 -12.42
CA PHE A 271 9.12 11.01 -12.80
C PHE A 271 10.03 11.65 -11.75
N ILE A 272 9.68 11.58 -10.45
CA ILE A 272 10.52 12.09 -9.36
C ILE A 272 11.89 11.43 -9.39
N LEU A 273 11.92 10.11 -9.48
CA LEU A 273 13.18 9.40 -9.56
C LEU A 273 13.98 9.84 -10.77
N LEU A 274 13.40 9.77 -11.97
CA LEU A 274 14.12 10.07 -13.20
C LEU A 274 14.68 11.50 -13.15
N SER A 275 13.94 12.43 -12.54
CA SER A 275 14.39 13.80 -12.29
C SER A 275 15.59 13.84 -11.34
N ILE A 276 15.55 13.09 -10.23
CA ILE A 276 16.69 12.99 -9.29
C ILE A 276 17.92 12.39 -10.00
N LEU A 277 17.75 11.31 -10.77
CA LEU A 277 18.83 10.69 -11.53
C LEU A 277 19.42 11.66 -12.57
N LEU A 278 18.57 12.39 -13.29
CA LEU A 278 19.00 13.39 -14.25
C LEU A 278 19.79 14.53 -13.59
N ILE A 279 19.37 14.98 -12.40
CA ILE A 279 20.10 15.98 -11.62
C ILE A 279 21.50 15.46 -11.25
N HIS A 280 21.62 14.20 -10.81
CA HIS A 280 22.93 13.60 -10.50
C HIS A 280 23.81 13.45 -11.73
N ILE A 281 23.25 13.07 -12.87
CA ILE A 281 23.99 13.02 -14.15
C ILE A 281 24.45 14.42 -14.56
N LEU A 282 23.62 15.45 -14.37
CA LEU A 282 23.99 16.83 -14.68
C LEU A 282 25.12 17.31 -13.76
N ILE A 283 25.04 17.04 -12.46
CA ILE A 283 26.10 17.35 -11.50
C ILE A 283 27.39 16.63 -11.91
N TRP A 284 27.33 15.33 -12.18
CA TRP A 284 28.48 14.55 -12.64
C TRP A 284 29.11 15.16 -13.91
N PHE A 285 28.27 15.53 -14.89
CA PHE A 285 28.74 16.12 -16.16
C PHE A 285 29.44 17.46 -15.92
N VAL A 286 28.85 18.35 -15.13
CA VAL A 286 29.46 19.64 -14.78
C VAL A 286 30.80 19.42 -14.07
N MET A 287 30.87 18.50 -13.10
CA MET A 287 32.12 18.20 -12.40
C MET A 287 33.19 17.62 -13.33
N GLY A 288 32.80 16.75 -14.27
CA GLY A 288 33.71 16.21 -15.28
C GLY A 288 34.24 17.29 -16.23
N VAL A 289 33.39 18.22 -16.67
CA VAL A 289 33.80 19.36 -17.50
C VAL A 289 34.77 20.27 -16.73
N VAL A 290 34.49 20.55 -15.46
CA VAL A 290 35.36 21.38 -14.61
C VAL A 290 36.72 20.71 -14.42
N GLU A 291 36.75 19.41 -14.09
CA GLU A 291 38.02 18.67 -13.96
C GLU A 291 38.83 18.71 -15.26
N ASN A 292 38.19 18.45 -16.40
CA ASN A 292 38.88 18.35 -17.67
C ASN A 292 39.42 19.69 -18.19
N ASN A 293 38.78 20.82 -17.87
CA ASN A 293 39.20 22.14 -18.36
C ASN A 293 40.12 22.89 -17.39
N PHE A 294 39.93 22.72 -16.08
CA PHE A 294 40.67 23.50 -15.07
C PHE A 294 41.76 22.71 -14.35
N PHE A 295 41.66 21.38 -14.32
CA PHE A 295 42.52 20.51 -13.51
C PHE A 295 43.21 19.43 -14.36
N GLU A 296 43.57 19.75 -15.60
CA GLU A 296 44.19 18.80 -16.52
C GLU A 296 45.50 18.20 -15.96
N ASN A 297 46.32 19.03 -15.32
CA ASN A 297 47.61 18.65 -14.73
C ASN A 297 47.51 18.07 -13.30
N SER A 298 46.37 18.25 -12.62
CA SER A 298 46.18 17.90 -11.21
C SER A 298 44.79 17.31 -10.99
N ARG A 299 44.52 16.20 -11.69
CA ARG A 299 43.21 15.53 -11.67
C ARG A 299 42.81 15.17 -10.25
N PHE A 300 41.61 15.62 -9.88
CA PHE A 300 41.14 15.57 -8.51
C PHE A 300 40.33 14.29 -8.24
N PHE A 301 39.51 13.84 -9.18
CA PHE A 301 38.59 12.72 -9.02
C PHE A 301 39.24 11.39 -9.39
N MET A 302 39.89 11.32 -10.53
CA MET A 302 40.43 10.07 -11.08
C MET A 302 41.94 10.17 -11.20
N LYS A 303 42.64 9.11 -10.76
CA LYS A 303 44.09 9.01 -10.95
C LYS A 303 44.36 8.75 -12.43
N ASP A 304 45.28 9.52 -13.00
CA ASP A 304 45.86 9.38 -14.35
C ASP A 304 44.90 9.64 -15.53
N GLN A 305 43.60 9.43 -15.35
CA GLN A 305 42.59 9.46 -16.42
C GLN A 305 41.49 10.50 -16.13
N SER A 306 40.84 11.01 -17.19
CA SER A 306 39.73 11.95 -17.08
C SER A 306 38.46 11.18 -16.71
N MET A 307 37.51 11.82 -16.04
CA MET A 307 36.16 11.25 -15.83
C MET A 307 35.48 10.81 -17.13
N PHE A 308 35.84 11.41 -18.28
CA PHE A 308 35.31 11.02 -19.60
C PHE A 308 36.12 9.94 -20.31
N SER A 309 37.18 9.41 -19.69
CA SER A 309 38.05 8.41 -20.30
C SER A 309 37.32 7.07 -20.49
N LEU A 310 37.51 6.47 -21.66
CA LEU A 310 37.05 5.11 -21.97
C LEU A 310 38.02 4.04 -21.47
N TYR A 311 39.21 4.44 -21.04
CA TYR A 311 40.18 3.57 -20.39
C TYR A 311 39.84 3.42 -18.90
N GLY A 312 40.35 2.37 -18.26
CA GLY A 312 40.14 2.20 -16.84
C GLY A 312 40.98 3.16 -16.01
N CYS A 313 40.52 3.35 -14.78
CA CYS A 313 41.05 4.36 -13.88
C CYS A 313 40.93 3.92 -12.43
N LEU A 314 41.87 4.40 -11.62
CA LEU A 314 41.82 4.26 -10.18
C LEU A 314 41.15 5.50 -9.58
N SER A 315 40.27 5.28 -8.60
CA SER A 315 39.66 6.39 -7.87
C SER A 315 40.72 7.09 -7.02
N SER A 316 40.71 8.42 -6.99
CA SER A 316 41.37 9.14 -5.91
C SER A 316 40.52 9.06 -4.62
N ASN A 317 40.99 9.68 -3.53
CA ASN A 317 40.20 9.80 -2.29
C ASN A 317 39.05 10.81 -2.43
N SER A 318 39.14 11.75 -3.36
CA SER A 318 38.20 12.86 -3.47
C SER A 318 36.79 12.45 -3.89
N PRO A 319 36.56 11.57 -4.88
CA PRO A 319 35.23 11.01 -5.14
C PRO A 319 34.67 10.37 -3.88
N ASN A 320 35.45 9.58 -3.15
CA ASN A 320 34.99 8.94 -1.92
C ASN A 320 34.44 9.94 -0.90
N ILE A 321 35.09 11.09 -0.71
CA ILE A 321 34.59 12.17 0.15
C ILE A 321 33.27 12.75 -0.38
N VAL A 322 33.16 12.99 -1.68
CA VAL A 322 31.93 13.50 -2.32
C VAL A 322 30.78 12.51 -2.17
N ALA A 323 30.99 11.22 -2.45
CA ALA A 323 29.95 10.21 -2.27
C ALA A 323 29.52 10.07 -0.82
N VAL A 324 30.46 10.04 0.13
CA VAL A 324 30.14 10.02 1.56
C VAL A 324 29.27 11.22 1.95
N SER A 325 29.61 12.41 1.44
CA SER A 325 28.84 13.62 1.69
C SER A 325 27.43 13.53 1.11
N MET A 326 27.28 12.96 -0.09
CA MET A 326 25.97 12.71 -0.70
C MET A 326 25.16 11.67 0.08
N PHE A 327 25.77 10.57 0.50
CA PHE A 327 25.11 9.57 1.36
C PHE A 327 24.65 10.17 2.67
N LEU A 328 25.48 11.01 3.31
CA LEU A 328 25.11 11.68 4.54
C LEU A 328 23.91 12.62 4.34
N PHE A 329 23.89 13.39 3.25
CA PHE A 329 22.75 14.24 2.90
C PHE A 329 21.45 13.42 2.75
N TYR A 330 21.49 12.34 1.95
CA TYR A 330 20.32 11.48 1.77
C TYR A 330 19.92 10.75 3.06
N PHE A 331 20.88 10.31 3.86
CA PHE A 331 20.64 9.68 5.14
C PHE A 331 19.97 10.64 6.13
N ILE A 332 20.35 11.93 6.14
CA ILE A 332 19.66 12.94 6.96
C ILE A 332 18.20 13.09 6.51
N LEU A 333 17.94 13.17 5.21
CA LEU A 333 16.57 13.23 4.69
C LEU A 333 15.77 11.98 5.07
N GLU A 334 16.37 10.81 4.95
CA GLU A 334 15.79 9.54 5.35
C GLU A 334 15.51 9.50 6.85
N LEU A 335 16.45 9.92 7.69
CA LEU A 335 16.30 9.97 9.14
C LEU A 335 15.19 10.93 9.56
N ILE A 336 15.08 12.11 8.94
CA ILE A 336 14.01 13.07 9.20
C ILE A 336 12.65 12.43 8.87
N MET A 337 12.52 11.82 7.69
CA MET A 337 11.27 11.15 7.29
C MET A 337 10.97 9.94 8.18
N GLY A 338 11.98 9.16 8.52
CA GLY A 338 11.90 8.02 9.41
C GLY A 338 11.45 8.42 10.82
N LEU A 339 12.05 9.45 11.40
CA LEU A 339 11.68 9.96 12.73
C LEU A 339 10.24 10.52 12.74
N ILE A 340 9.84 11.25 11.69
CA ILE A 340 8.45 11.69 11.53
C ILE A 340 7.49 10.49 11.52
N LEU A 341 7.82 9.44 10.77
CA LEU A 341 7.03 8.21 10.74
C LEU A 341 6.97 7.49 12.09
N LEU A 342 8.13 7.39 12.75
CA LEU A 342 8.26 6.70 14.03
C LEU A 342 7.39 7.32 15.10
N LEU A 343 7.38 8.65 15.18
CA LEU A 343 6.68 9.39 16.22
C LEU A 343 5.19 9.58 15.92
N LYS A 344 4.78 9.77 14.66
CA LYS A 344 3.39 10.14 14.33
C LYS A 344 2.51 8.99 13.87
N THR A 345 3.07 7.88 13.43
CA THR A 345 2.26 6.79 12.87
C THR A 345 1.99 5.73 13.92
N ASP A 346 0.70 5.47 14.16
CA ASP A 346 0.21 4.37 15.00
C ASP A 346 0.72 2.99 14.54
N ARG A 347 0.40 1.94 15.31
CA ARG A 347 0.78 0.55 15.00
C ARG A 347 0.51 0.22 13.53
N ASP A 348 1.58 -0.09 12.82
CA ASP A 348 1.55 -0.44 11.40
C ASP A 348 1.17 -1.92 11.22
N LEU A 349 0.11 -2.16 10.45
CA LEU A 349 -0.40 -3.51 10.22
C LEU A 349 0.51 -4.34 9.31
N TYR A 350 1.15 -3.71 8.33
CA TYR A 350 1.93 -4.42 7.30
C TYR A 350 3.42 -4.47 7.59
N ASN A 351 3.87 -4.04 8.78
CA ASN A 351 5.26 -4.00 9.21
C ASN A 351 6.21 -3.15 8.32
N ILE A 352 5.70 -2.28 7.45
CA ILE A 352 6.46 -1.31 6.65
C ILE A 352 7.32 -0.41 7.54
N LYS A 353 6.78 0.09 8.65
CA LYS A 353 7.48 0.88 9.68
C LYS A 353 8.64 0.10 10.29
N ARG A 354 8.43 -1.19 10.57
CA ARG A 354 9.46 -2.07 11.13
C ARG A 354 10.55 -2.35 10.10
N GLU A 355 10.18 -2.60 8.85
CA GLU A 355 11.13 -2.77 7.73
C GLU A 355 12.04 -1.54 7.58
N ALA A 356 11.45 -0.33 7.53
CA ALA A 356 12.21 0.92 7.45
C ALA A 356 13.13 1.13 8.67
N LEU A 357 12.61 0.88 9.88
CA LEU A 357 13.40 1.02 11.12
C LEU A 357 14.57 0.04 11.19
N ILE A 358 14.48 -1.14 10.57
CA ILE A 358 15.57 -2.11 10.48
C ILE A 358 16.60 -1.68 9.42
N LEU A 359 16.17 -1.07 8.32
CA LEU A 359 17.08 -0.67 7.23
C LEU A 359 17.94 0.54 7.57
N ILE A 360 17.40 1.53 8.28
CA ILE A 360 18.14 2.74 8.68
C ILE A 360 19.46 2.41 9.41
N PRO A 361 19.49 1.58 10.48
CA PRO A 361 20.75 1.25 11.16
C PRO A 361 21.68 0.39 10.29
N ILE A 362 21.15 -0.53 9.46
CA ILE A 362 21.99 -1.30 8.53
C ILE A 362 22.67 -0.37 7.53
N GLN A 363 21.93 0.58 6.96
CA GLN A 363 22.47 1.59 6.04
C GLN A 363 23.52 2.46 6.72
N PHE A 364 23.22 2.96 7.92
CA PHE A 364 24.16 3.75 8.72
C PHE A 364 25.46 2.99 8.98
N CYS A 365 25.37 1.73 9.42
CA CYS A 365 26.52 0.87 9.64
C CYS A 365 27.34 0.69 8.36
N VAL A 366 26.70 0.47 7.20
CA VAL A 366 27.38 0.33 5.91
C VAL A 366 28.10 1.61 5.50
N VAL A 367 27.47 2.78 5.66
CA VAL A 367 28.10 4.08 5.34
C VAL A 367 29.28 4.35 6.28
N VAL A 368 29.15 4.10 7.57
CA VAL A 368 30.25 4.27 8.54
C VAL A 368 31.39 3.31 8.24
N LEU A 369 31.11 2.03 7.97
CA LEU A 369 32.13 1.05 7.59
C LEU A 369 32.85 1.46 6.30
N PHE A 370 32.12 1.98 5.30
CA PHE A 370 32.70 2.49 4.07
C PHE A 370 33.59 3.73 4.35
N MET A 371 33.13 4.68 5.17
CA MET A 371 33.92 5.85 5.56
C MET A 371 35.22 5.44 6.25
N VAL A 372 35.14 4.56 7.24
CA VAL A 372 36.31 4.02 7.96
C VAL A 372 37.23 3.32 6.96
N ALA A 373 36.69 2.46 6.10
CA ALA A 373 37.47 1.74 5.10
C ALA A 373 38.24 2.66 4.14
N VAL A 374 37.67 3.80 3.76
CA VAL A 374 38.32 4.76 2.87
C VAL A 374 39.50 5.48 3.55
N GLN A 375 39.47 5.68 4.88
CA GLN A 375 40.49 6.46 5.58
C GLN A 375 41.78 5.69 5.87
N PHE A 376 41.73 4.37 6.05
CA PHE A 376 42.95 3.61 6.36
C PHE A 376 43.59 3.03 5.10
N GLU A 377 44.89 3.27 4.93
CA GLU A 377 45.68 2.74 3.81
C GLU A 377 45.64 1.21 3.72
N ILE A 378 45.57 0.51 4.86
CA ILE A 378 45.47 -0.96 4.90
C ILE A 378 44.28 -1.48 4.11
N PHE A 379 43.17 -0.75 4.12
CA PHE A 379 41.96 -1.10 3.42
C PHE A 379 42.04 -0.82 1.92
N GLN A 380 42.91 0.09 1.48
CA GLN A 380 43.21 0.29 0.05
C GLN A 380 43.95 -0.93 -0.52
N TYR A 381 44.84 -1.55 0.25
CA TYR A 381 45.46 -2.82 -0.11
C TYR A 381 44.47 -3.98 -0.05
N LEU A 382 43.66 -4.05 1.02
CA LEU A 382 42.62 -5.08 1.16
C LEU A 382 41.58 -5.00 0.05
N GLU A 383 41.32 -3.81 -0.50
CA GLU A 383 40.41 -3.59 -1.62
C GLU A 383 40.75 -4.47 -2.84
N ARG A 384 42.02 -4.84 -3.02
CA ARG A 384 42.51 -5.72 -4.10
C ARG A 384 42.14 -7.20 -3.91
N ILE A 385 41.65 -7.56 -2.72
CA ILE A 385 41.14 -8.90 -2.37
C ILE A 385 39.63 -8.83 -2.15
N ILE A 386 39.18 -7.92 -1.29
CA ILE A 386 37.78 -7.73 -0.91
C ILE A 386 37.42 -6.29 -1.24
N PRO A 387 36.73 -6.05 -2.37
CA PRO A 387 36.38 -4.70 -2.78
C PRO A 387 35.44 -4.05 -1.76
N MET A 388 35.73 -2.84 -1.29
CA MET A 388 34.88 -2.14 -0.31
C MET A 388 33.47 -1.86 -0.85
N VAL A 389 33.35 -1.75 -2.16
CA VAL A 389 32.08 -1.67 -2.88
C VAL A 389 31.13 -2.86 -2.57
N MET A 390 31.67 -4.00 -2.12
CA MET A 390 30.86 -5.14 -1.65
C MET A 390 29.96 -4.78 -0.46
N LEU A 391 30.32 -3.79 0.35
CA LEU A 391 29.47 -3.30 1.44
C LEU A 391 28.15 -2.74 0.91
N PHE A 392 28.17 -1.99 -0.19
CA PHE A 392 26.96 -1.48 -0.84
C PHE A 392 26.17 -2.58 -1.54
N ILE A 393 26.85 -3.57 -2.16
CA ILE A 393 26.18 -4.75 -2.72
C ILE A 393 25.47 -5.54 -1.62
N PHE A 394 26.10 -5.69 -0.46
CA PHE A 394 25.50 -6.32 0.71
C PHE A 394 24.28 -5.53 1.21
N TYR A 395 24.38 -4.20 1.33
CA TYR A 395 23.24 -3.35 1.67
C TYR A 395 22.06 -3.54 0.70
N SER A 396 22.31 -3.47 -0.60
CA SER A 396 21.29 -3.68 -1.64
C SER A 396 20.62 -5.06 -1.55
N LYS A 397 21.36 -6.10 -1.13
CA LYS A 397 20.78 -7.42 -0.83
C LYS A 397 19.86 -7.39 0.38
N CYS A 398 20.30 -6.76 1.47
CA CYS A 398 19.47 -6.58 2.67
C CYS A 398 18.20 -5.78 2.36
N GLU A 399 18.30 -4.69 1.60
CA GLU A 399 17.14 -3.89 1.19
C GLU A 399 16.17 -4.73 0.36
N LEU A 400 16.64 -5.42 -0.67
CA LEU A 400 15.80 -6.27 -1.52
C LEU A 400 15.11 -7.38 -0.71
N PHE A 401 15.86 -8.01 0.20
CA PHE A 401 15.35 -9.08 1.05
C PHE A 401 14.24 -8.57 1.98
N ILE A 402 14.48 -7.45 2.67
CA ILE A 402 13.55 -6.90 3.65
C ILE A 402 12.32 -6.28 2.97
N THR A 403 12.52 -5.52 1.91
CA THR A 403 11.45 -4.67 1.32
C THR A 403 10.63 -5.35 0.23
N ILE A 404 11.15 -6.42 -0.38
CA ILE A 404 10.50 -7.12 -1.49
C ILE A 404 10.28 -8.59 -1.17
N PHE A 405 11.33 -9.32 -0.82
CA PHE A 405 11.24 -10.76 -0.63
C PHE A 405 10.36 -11.14 0.57
N LEU A 406 10.57 -10.53 1.74
CA LEU A 406 9.75 -10.81 2.94
C LEU A 406 8.25 -10.55 2.72
N PRO A 407 7.81 -9.41 2.16
CA PRO A 407 6.38 -9.18 1.85
C PRO A 407 5.77 -10.21 0.90
N ILE A 408 6.53 -10.69 -0.08
CA ILE A 408 6.09 -11.76 -0.99
C ILE A 408 5.91 -13.08 -0.21
N CYS A 409 6.86 -13.42 0.66
CA CYS A 409 6.75 -14.59 1.54
C CYS A 409 5.54 -14.48 2.46
N TYR A 410 5.28 -13.33 3.06
CA TYR A 410 4.08 -13.10 3.87
C TYR A 410 2.79 -13.30 3.07
N ALA A 411 2.74 -12.79 1.83
CA ALA A 411 1.59 -13.01 0.95
C ALA A 411 1.41 -14.50 0.59
N LEU A 412 2.50 -15.24 0.34
CA LEU A 412 2.45 -16.68 0.06
C LEU A 412 1.96 -17.49 1.25
N VAL A 413 2.49 -17.23 2.44
CA VAL A 413 2.07 -17.89 3.69
C VAL A 413 0.60 -17.59 3.98
N HIS A 414 0.16 -16.35 3.76
CA HIS A 414 -1.24 -15.97 3.94
C HIS A 414 -2.18 -16.75 3.01
N ASP A 415 -1.81 -16.90 1.74
CA ASP A 415 -2.63 -17.64 0.78
C ASP A 415 -2.64 -19.16 1.08
N TYR A 416 -1.53 -19.72 1.55
CA TYR A 416 -1.47 -21.11 1.99
C TYR A 416 -2.44 -21.35 3.17
N GLN A 417 -2.42 -20.48 4.18
CA GLN A 417 -3.36 -20.55 5.31
C GLN A 417 -4.82 -20.40 4.89
N ARG A 418 -5.11 -19.67 3.81
CA ARG A 418 -6.47 -19.53 3.28
C ARG A 418 -6.94 -20.82 2.59
N LEU A 419 -6.08 -21.44 1.79
CA LEU A 419 -6.38 -22.71 1.10
C LEU A 419 -6.65 -23.84 2.09
N GLU A 420 -5.85 -23.93 3.15
CA GLU A 420 -6.02 -24.91 4.20
C GLU A 420 -7.40 -24.78 4.88
N LYS A 421 -7.81 -23.55 5.23
CA LYS A 421 -9.13 -23.28 5.81
C LYS A 421 -10.28 -23.61 4.86
N SER A 422 -10.15 -23.27 3.58
CA SER A 422 -11.18 -23.59 2.58
C SER A 422 -11.36 -25.10 2.40
N THR A 423 -10.28 -25.87 2.48
CA THR A 423 -10.32 -27.34 2.36
C THR A 423 -10.97 -27.99 3.58
N THR A 424 -10.67 -27.50 4.79
CA THR A 424 -11.30 -28.00 6.02
C THR A 424 -12.80 -27.65 6.09
N THR A 425 -13.22 -26.51 5.53
CA THR A 425 -14.63 -26.13 5.49
C THR A 425 -15.43 -26.99 4.49
N SER A 426 -14.86 -27.33 3.32
CA SER A 426 -15.59 -28.14 2.33
C SER A 426 -15.78 -29.60 2.75
N LEU A 427 -14.85 -30.18 3.52
CA LEU A 427 -14.95 -31.55 4.02
C LEU A 427 -15.95 -31.73 5.17
N ASN A 428 -16.35 -30.63 5.83
CA ASN A 428 -17.28 -30.66 6.97
C ASN A 428 -18.73 -30.33 6.60
N ILE A 429 -19.05 -30.19 5.31
CA ILE A 429 -20.44 -30.11 4.85
C ILE A 429 -20.98 -31.55 4.87
N PRO A 430 -21.88 -31.91 5.80
CA PRO A 430 -22.38 -33.27 5.88
C PRO A 430 -23.10 -33.58 4.56
N SER A 431 -22.65 -34.62 3.87
CA SER A 431 -23.16 -35.07 2.55
C SER A 431 -24.64 -35.49 2.55
N GLY A 432 -25.37 -35.29 3.65
CA GLY A 432 -26.79 -35.60 3.80
C GLY A 432 -27.75 -34.41 3.68
N ALA A 433 -27.27 -33.18 3.43
CA ALA A 433 -28.13 -31.98 3.37
C ALA A 433 -28.42 -31.46 1.96
N VAL A 434 -28.19 -32.27 0.91
CA VAL A 434 -28.65 -32.00 -0.47
C VAL A 434 -29.98 -32.75 -0.64
N GLY A 435 -30.99 -32.33 0.11
CA GLY A 435 -32.38 -32.75 -0.12
C GLY A 435 -33.01 -31.86 -1.18
N ASP A 436 -33.68 -32.50 -2.14
CA ASP A 436 -34.31 -31.93 -3.34
C ASP A 436 -34.90 -30.51 -3.16
N ILE A 437 -34.30 -29.54 -3.87
CA ILE A 437 -34.90 -28.23 -4.14
C ILE A 437 -35.75 -28.41 -5.40
N THR A 438 -36.98 -28.90 -5.24
CA THR A 438 -37.98 -28.85 -6.30
C THR A 438 -38.41 -27.40 -6.53
N GLU A 439 -38.29 -26.97 -7.78
CA GLU A 439 -38.69 -25.68 -8.32
C GLU A 439 -40.16 -25.35 -7.99
N GLY A 440 -40.42 -24.17 -7.42
CA GLY A 440 -41.79 -23.63 -7.37
C GLY A 440 -42.16 -22.74 -6.20
N SER A 441 -41.35 -22.61 -5.14
CA SER A 441 -41.72 -21.76 -4.01
C SER A 441 -41.41 -20.29 -4.29
N ASN A 442 -42.47 -19.47 -4.35
CA ASN A 442 -42.44 -18.02 -4.18
C ASN A 442 -41.29 -17.61 -3.25
N PHE A 443 -40.43 -16.71 -3.73
CA PHE A 443 -39.30 -16.11 -3.00
C PHE A 443 -39.85 -15.25 -1.86
N THR A 444 -40.47 -15.88 -0.86
CA THR A 444 -40.66 -15.28 0.45
C THR A 444 -39.27 -14.90 0.91
N HIS A 445 -39.06 -13.61 1.19
CA HIS A 445 -37.88 -13.05 1.84
C HIS A 445 -37.52 -13.90 3.08
N SER A 446 -36.86 -15.03 2.89
CA SER A 446 -36.28 -15.80 3.97
C SER A 446 -35.20 -14.90 4.51
N ILE A 447 -35.36 -14.46 5.75
CA ILE A 447 -34.38 -13.68 6.51
C ILE A 447 -33.04 -14.38 6.30
N GLN A 448 -32.19 -13.83 5.42
CA GLN A 448 -30.86 -14.39 5.24
C GLN A 448 -30.21 -14.34 6.62
N PRO A 449 -29.61 -15.45 7.09
CA PRO A 449 -28.94 -15.45 8.38
C PRO A 449 -27.94 -14.30 8.38
N GLN A 450 -28.10 -13.38 9.33
CA GLN A 450 -27.18 -12.25 9.49
C GLN A 450 -25.76 -12.79 9.55
N SER A 451 -24.87 -12.22 8.75
CA SER A 451 -23.48 -12.65 8.77
C SER A 451 -22.88 -12.36 10.15
N GLU A 452 -21.90 -13.18 10.57
CA GLU A 452 -21.17 -12.97 11.84
C GLU A 452 -20.65 -11.53 11.97
N LEU A 453 -20.15 -11.01 10.84
CA LEU A 453 -19.66 -9.65 10.71
C LEU A 453 -20.75 -8.59 10.90
N GLU A 454 -21.97 -8.79 10.38
CA GLU A 454 -23.09 -7.87 10.59
C GLU A 454 -23.49 -7.79 12.06
N MET A 455 -23.52 -8.94 12.75
CA MET A 455 -23.82 -8.98 14.19
C MET A 455 -22.75 -8.23 15.00
N LEU A 456 -21.48 -8.41 14.67
CA LEU A 456 -20.39 -7.67 15.30
C LEU A 456 -20.42 -6.17 14.97
N LEU A 457 -20.80 -5.79 13.75
CA LEU A 457 -21.00 -4.39 13.36
C LEU A 457 -22.19 -3.73 14.07
N ALA A 458 -23.18 -4.52 14.50
CA ALA A 458 -24.30 -4.05 15.32
C ALA A 458 -23.85 -3.74 16.77
N ASN A 459 -22.85 -4.45 17.29
CA ASN A 459 -22.26 -4.16 18.59
C ASN A 459 -21.37 -2.90 18.54
N LYS A 460 -21.59 -1.93 19.45
CA LYS A 460 -20.89 -0.65 19.45
C LYS A 460 -19.37 -0.80 19.67
N GLU A 461 -18.95 -1.61 20.64
CA GLU A 461 -17.54 -1.82 20.99
C GLU A 461 -16.79 -2.50 19.83
N SER A 462 -17.33 -3.59 19.31
CA SER A 462 -16.76 -4.33 18.17
C SER A 462 -16.64 -3.45 16.93
N LYS A 463 -17.68 -2.67 16.63
CA LYS A 463 -17.66 -1.70 15.54
C LYS A 463 -16.54 -0.67 15.69
N GLU A 464 -16.33 -0.10 16.89
CA GLU A 464 -15.26 0.87 17.13
C GLU A 464 -13.86 0.24 16.96
N ILE A 465 -13.66 -0.98 17.46
CA ILE A 465 -12.41 -1.73 17.28
C ILE A 465 -12.15 -2.02 15.80
N LEU A 466 -13.17 -2.50 15.07
CA LEU A 466 -13.06 -2.80 13.64
C LEU A 466 -12.80 -1.54 12.82
N LEU A 467 -13.48 -0.44 13.12
CA LEU A 467 -13.28 0.83 12.43
C LEU A 467 -11.86 1.38 12.64
N ASP A 468 -11.33 1.32 13.87
CA ASP A 468 -9.95 1.72 14.15
C ASP A 468 -8.94 0.80 13.44
N TYR A 469 -9.22 -0.49 13.36
CA TYR A 469 -8.39 -1.43 12.62
C TYR A 469 -8.39 -1.16 11.11
N CYS A 470 -9.56 -0.92 10.51
CA CYS A 470 -9.69 -0.54 9.09
C CYS A 470 -8.98 0.80 8.81
N ARG A 471 -9.02 1.76 9.73
CA ARG A 471 -8.25 3.01 9.64
C ARG A 471 -6.75 2.73 9.56
N ARG A 472 -6.22 1.90 10.45
CA ARG A 472 -4.78 1.52 10.44
C ARG A 472 -4.40 0.71 9.19
N SER A 473 -5.39 0.05 8.58
CA SER A 473 -5.26 -0.69 7.32
C SER A 473 -5.45 0.17 6.07
N PHE A 474 -5.71 1.47 6.22
CA PHE A 474 -6.02 2.42 5.14
C PHE A 474 -7.25 2.07 4.31
N CYS A 475 -8.21 1.32 4.87
CA CYS A 475 -9.45 0.90 4.20
C CYS A 475 -10.73 1.11 5.04
N PRO A 476 -10.94 2.27 5.70
CA PRO A 476 -12.14 2.50 6.50
C PRO A 476 -13.43 2.58 5.67
N GLU A 477 -13.34 2.89 4.36
CA GLU A 477 -14.48 3.18 3.50
C GLU A 477 -15.58 2.11 3.50
N ASN A 478 -15.24 0.82 3.58
CA ASN A 478 -16.24 -0.24 3.62
C ASN A 478 -17.08 -0.18 4.92
N VAL A 479 -16.44 -0.03 6.08
CA VAL A 479 -17.15 0.10 7.36
C VAL A 479 -18.03 1.35 7.35
N LEU A 480 -17.49 2.45 6.84
CA LEU A 480 -18.20 3.72 6.76
C LEU A 480 -19.45 3.63 5.87
N CYS A 481 -19.31 3.04 4.68
CA CYS A 481 -20.42 2.82 3.76
C CYS A 481 -21.51 1.94 4.39
N TYR A 482 -21.12 0.86 5.08
CA TYR A 482 -22.06 0.01 5.79
C TYR A 482 -22.90 0.81 6.82
N LEU A 483 -22.26 1.67 7.61
CA LEU A 483 -22.95 2.47 8.63
C LEU A 483 -23.93 3.49 8.02
N ASP A 484 -23.58 4.10 6.88
CA ASP A 484 -24.46 5.02 6.18
C ASP A 484 -25.66 4.28 5.57
N ILE A 485 -25.47 3.06 5.06
CA ILE A 485 -26.57 2.19 4.60
C ILE A 485 -27.51 1.83 5.76
N GLN A 486 -26.97 1.48 6.94
CA GLN A 486 -27.81 1.22 8.12
C GLN A 486 -28.60 2.46 8.55
N THR A 487 -27.99 3.65 8.43
CA THR A 487 -28.66 4.93 8.70
C THR A 487 -29.78 5.20 7.71
N TYR A 488 -29.55 4.95 6.42
CA TYR A 488 -30.59 5.02 5.39
C TYR A 488 -31.77 4.07 5.68
N LYS A 489 -31.50 2.82 6.05
CA LYS A 489 -32.54 1.84 6.43
C LYS A 489 -33.34 2.31 7.64
N ALA A 490 -32.68 2.88 8.66
CA ALA A 490 -33.36 3.44 9.82
C ALA A 490 -34.27 4.63 9.46
N LEU A 491 -33.85 5.50 8.54
CA LEU A 491 -34.69 6.60 8.01
C LEU A 491 -35.90 6.07 7.25
N CYS A 492 -35.77 4.94 6.55
CA CYS A 492 -36.89 4.29 5.87
C CYS A 492 -37.95 3.78 6.85
N LYS A 493 -37.53 3.15 7.96
CA LYS A 493 -38.43 2.60 8.99
C LYS A 493 -39.20 3.67 9.79
N LYS A 494 -38.52 4.76 10.18
CA LYS A 494 -39.11 5.80 11.05
C LYS A 494 -40.34 6.48 10.45
N LEU A 495 -40.45 6.55 9.12
CA LEU A 495 -41.52 7.27 8.43
C LEU A 495 -42.78 6.42 8.19
N LEU A 496 -42.74 5.12 8.50
CA LEU A 496 -43.90 4.23 8.40
C LEU A 496 -44.80 4.27 9.64
N VAL A 497 -44.39 4.97 10.70
CA VAL A 497 -45.21 5.16 11.91
C VAL A 497 -45.79 6.59 11.86
N PRO A 498 -47.00 6.79 11.33
CA PRO A 498 -47.66 8.10 11.41
C PRO A 498 -47.84 8.44 12.89
N SER A 499 -47.18 9.51 13.36
CA SER A 499 -47.35 9.97 14.74
C SER A 499 -48.80 10.44 14.94
N PRO A 500 -49.60 9.76 15.77
CA PRO A 500 -51.03 10.04 15.91
C PRO A 500 -51.32 11.45 16.46
N LYS A 501 -50.34 12.10 17.12
CA LYS A 501 -50.50 13.43 17.72
C LYS A 501 -50.47 14.59 16.71
N LYS A 502 -49.94 14.41 15.50
CA LYS A 502 -49.88 15.49 14.49
C LYS A 502 -51.13 15.62 13.61
N ALA A 503 -52.00 14.61 13.59
CA ALA A 503 -53.25 14.64 12.83
C ALA A 503 -54.30 15.61 13.41
N ILE A 504 -54.20 15.97 14.70
CA ILE A 504 -55.23 16.75 15.40
C ILE A 504 -55.01 18.27 15.26
N ARG A 505 -53.81 18.74 14.88
CA ARG A 505 -53.49 20.19 14.83
C ARG A 505 -53.49 20.81 13.43
N MET A 506 -53.82 20.05 12.40
CA MET A 506 -53.76 20.49 11.01
C MET A 506 -55.11 21.02 10.46
N THR A 507 -56.13 21.18 11.30
CA THR A 507 -57.49 21.60 10.88
C THR A 507 -57.83 23.07 11.12
N SER A 508 -56.91 23.93 11.57
CA SER A 508 -57.18 25.37 11.60
C SER A 508 -55.97 26.21 11.19
N ILE A 509 -56.24 27.27 10.45
CA ILE A 509 -55.32 28.30 9.93
C ILE A 509 -54.81 28.00 8.51
N ALA A 510 -55.66 28.34 7.54
CA ALA A 510 -55.29 28.58 6.15
C ALA A 510 -54.71 30.00 6.05
N ASP A 511 -53.39 30.12 6.08
CA ASP A 511 -52.69 31.36 5.74
C ASP A 511 -51.69 31.06 4.62
N GLU A 512 -51.90 31.73 3.48
CA GLU A 512 -51.16 31.57 2.24
C GLU A 512 -49.75 32.16 2.38
N THR A 513 -48.80 31.35 2.86
CA THR A 513 -47.38 31.72 2.82
C THR A 513 -46.70 31.16 1.56
N PRO A 514 -45.79 31.93 0.94
CA PRO A 514 -45.19 31.57 -0.35
C PRO A 514 -44.37 30.29 -0.25
N ILE A 515 -44.58 29.42 -1.26
CA ILE A 515 -43.94 28.12 -1.48
C ILE A 515 -42.41 28.27 -1.36
N THR A 516 -41.88 27.99 -0.18
CA THR A 516 -40.44 27.96 0.05
C THR A 516 -39.87 26.78 -0.71
N GLN A 517 -38.89 27.06 -1.57
CA GLN A 517 -38.32 26.13 -2.52
C GLN A 517 -37.83 24.84 -1.85
N GLY A 518 -38.50 23.73 -2.18
CA GLY A 518 -37.97 22.37 -2.31
C GLY A 518 -37.04 21.84 -1.22
N LYS A 519 -37.54 21.66 0.01
CA LYS A 519 -36.84 20.85 1.01
C LYS A 519 -36.84 19.39 0.55
N THR A 520 -35.72 18.92 0.00
CA THR A 520 -35.58 17.55 -0.47
C THR A 520 -35.75 16.54 0.67
N CYS A 521 -36.41 15.42 0.40
CA CYS A 521 -36.65 14.39 1.41
C CYS A 521 -35.33 13.84 2.01
N PRO A 522 -35.21 13.70 3.35
CA PRO A 522 -34.03 13.17 4.03
C PRO A 522 -33.56 11.80 3.53
N LYS A 523 -34.48 10.90 3.14
CA LYS A 523 -34.13 9.59 2.57
C LYS A 523 -33.37 9.73 1.25
N LYS A 524 -33.87 10.59 0.36
CA LYS A 524 -33.26 10.86 -0.94
C LYS A 524 -31.91 11.55 -0.79
N GLN A 525 -31.78 12.49 0.15
CA GLN A 525 -30.51 13.11 0.49
C GLN A 525 -29.47 12.10 0.96
N MET A 526 -29.83 11.20 1.88
CA MET A 526 -28.92 10.15 2.36
C MET A 526 -28.54 9.17 1.25
N ALA A 527 -29.49 8.77 0.40
CA ALA A 527 -29.20 7.89 -0.74
C ALA A 527 -28.21 8.53 -1.73
N LEU A 528 -28.40 9.81 -2.07
CA LEU A 528 -27.46 10.56 -2.90
C LEU A 528 -26.11 10.76 -2.21
N HIS A 529 -26.10 10.95 -0.88
CA HIS A 529 -24.86 11.03 -0.10
C HIS A 529 -24.04 9.75 -0.22
N ILE A 530 -24.65 8.57 -0.07
CA ILE A 530 -23.97 7.27 -0.21
C ILE A 530 -23.35 7.16 -1.61
N ILE A 531 -24.12 7.45 -2.66
CA ILE A 531 -23.62 7.38 -4.04
C ILE A 531 -22.43 8.32 -4.25
N ASN A 532 -22.57 9.59 -3.86
CA ASN A 532 -21.55 10.61 -4.09
C ASN A 532 -20.29 10.39 -3.24
N THR A 533 -20.43 9.75 -2.07
CA THR A 533 -19.32 9.54 -1.13
C THR A 533 -18.54 8.27 -1.44
N TYR A 534 -19.21 7.20 -1.88
CA TYR A 534 -18.63 5.86 -2.00
C TYR A 534 -18.54 5.33 -3.43
N LEU A 535 -19.41 5.78 -4.33
CA LEU A 535 -19.49 5.29 -5.72
C LEU A 535 -19.06 6.32 -6.76
N GLU A 536 -18.86 7.58 -6.37
CA GLU A 536 -18.34 8.62 -7.27
C GLU A 536 -16.83 8.45 -7.48
N LYS A 537 -16.39 8.61 -8.73
CA LYS A 537 -14.98 8.42 -9.07
C LYS A 537 -14.14 9.53 -8.45
N ASN A 538 -13.03 9.18 -7.81
CA ASN A 538 -12.19 10.09 -7.02
C ASN A 538 -12.88 10.69 -5.79
N SER A 539 -13.97 10.09 -5.31
CA SER A 539 -14.53 10.48 -4.01
C SER A 539 -13.57 10.13 -2.88
N LEU A 540 -13.72 10.79 -1.73
CA LEU A 540 -12.84 10.60 -0.59
C LEU A 540 -12.79 9.15 -0.11
N ASN A 541 -13.97 8.54 -0.10
CA ASN A 541 -14.22 7.20 0.40
C ASN A 541 -14.64 6.28 -0.75
N GLU A 542 -14.12 6.53 -1.96
CA GLU A 542 -14.35 5.66 -3.12
C GLU A 542 -14.05 4.22 -2.73
N LEU A 543 -15.06 3.35 -2.89
CA LEU A 543 -14.92 1.93 -2.58
C LEU A 543 -14.04 1.25 -3.63
N ASN A 544 -13.24 0.28 -3.19
CA ASN A 544 -12.44 -0.55 -4.08
C ASN A 544 -13.32 -1.60 -4.78
N LEU A 545 -13.99 -1.17 -5.85
CA LEU A 545 -14.98 -1.95 -6.58
C LEU A 545 -14.47 -2.33 -7.98
N PRO A 546 -14.83 -3.50 -8.53
CA PRO A 546 -14.47 -3.87 -9.88
C PRO A 546 -15.13 -2.94 -10.92
N SER A 547 -14.54 -2.84 -12.12
CA SER A 547 -14.87 -1.82 -13.14
C SER A 547 -16.33 -1.82 -13.64
N ASN A 548 -17.04 -2.93 -13.45
CA ASN A 548 -18.47 -3.09 -13.76
C ASN A 548 -19.40 -2.30 -12.81
N PHE A 549 -18.87 -1.63 -11.78
CA PHE A 549 -19.70 -0.88 -10.82
C PHE A 549 -20.26 0.46 -11.31
N THR A 550 -19.77 0.99 -12.43
CA THR A 550 -20.41 2.15 -13.07
C THR A 550 -21.88 1.86 -13.36
N LEU A 551 -22.20 0.61 -13.75
CA LEU A 551 -23.57 0.16 -13.96
C LEU A 551 -24.39 0.16 -12.65
N LEU A 552 -23.83 -0.32 -11.53
CA LEU A 552 -24.54 -0.31 -10.24
C LEU A 552 -24.87 1.13 -9.81
N LYS A 553 -23.91 2.05 -9.96
CA LYS A 553 -24.13 3.48 -9.66
C LYS A 553 -25.27 4.04 -10.50
N GLU A 554 -25.26 3.79 -11.81
CA GLU A 554 -26.32 4.24 -12.72
C GLU A 554 -27.68 3.65 -12.36
N GLN A 555 -27.74 2.34 -12.06
CA GLN A 555 -28.96 1.67 -11.61
C GLN A 555 -29.51 2.28 -10.32
N LEU A 556 -28.66 2.54 -9.33
CA LEU A 556 -29.06 3.18 -8.07
C LEU A 556 -29.56 4.62 -8.31
N LEU A 557 -28.91 5.39 -9.17
CA LEU A 557 -29.37 6.73 -9.53
C LEU A 557 -30.72 6.73 -10.25
N VAL A 558 -30.91 5.80 -11.20
CA VAL A 558 -32.21 5.62 -11.88
C VAL A 558 -33.28 5.23 -10.86
N ALA A 559 -32.99 4.30 -9.95
CA ALA A 559 -33.92 3.91 -8.89
C ALA A 559 -34.28 5.09 -7.97
N ILE A 560 -33.29 5.89 -7.53
CA ILE A 560 -33.52 7.08 -6.69
C ILE A 560 -34.36 8.14 -7.41
N ASN A 561 -34.19 8.29 -8.72
CA ASN A 561 -34.94 9.27 -9.51
C ASN A 561 -36.34 8.78 -9.89
N ALA A 562 -36.55 7.47 -10.00
CA ALA A 562 -37.85 6.87 -10.32
C ALA A 562 -38.82 6.87 -9.13
N HIS A 563 -38.32 6.82 -7.90
CA HIS A 563 -39.18 6.81 -6.71
C HIS A 563 -39.59 8.23 -6.29
N SER A 564 -40.84 8.35 -5.86
CA SER A 564 -41.33 9.56 -5.20
C SER A 564 -40.56 9.79 -3.89
N GLU A 565 -40.51 11.04 -3.43
CA GLU A 565 -39.79 11.39 -2.20
C GLU A 565 -40.24 10.58 -0.96
N GLN A 566 -41.49 10.10 -0.94
CA GLN A 566 -42.06 9.39 0.20
C GLN A 566 -41.79 7.86 0.15
N GLU A 567 -41.61 7.28 -1.03
CA GLU A 567 -41.62 5.83 -1.27
C GLU A 567 -40.23 5.25 -1.60
N MET A 568 -39.17 5.80 -1.02
CA MET A 568 -37.82 5.23 -1.18
C MET A 568 -37.75 3.83 -0.51
N PRO A 569 -37.33 2.77 -1.24
CA PRO A 569 -37.35 1.40 -0.73
C PRO A 569 -36.20 1.14 0.26
N GLU A 570 -36.47 0.37 1.32
CA GLU A 570 -35.47 0.05 2.37
C GLU A 570 -34.30 -0.77 1.82
N ASN A 571 -34.58 -1.67 0.87
CA ASN A 571 -33.63 -2.59 0.26
C ASN A 571 -32.83 -1.99 -0.91
N LEU A 572 -32.91 -0.67 -1.13
CA LEU A 572 -32.23 0.02 -2.24
C LEU A 572 -30.74 -0.32 -2.33
N PHE A 573 -30.07 -0.48 -1.19
CA PHE A 573 -28.62 -0.69 -1.10
C PHE A 573 -28.22 -2.10 -0.70
N ASP A 574 -29.11 -3.10 -0.74
CA ASP A 574 -28.80 -4.46 -0.26
C ASP A 574 -27.65 -5.11 -1.06
N SER A 575 -27.64 -4.93 -2.38
CA SER A 575 -26.55 -5.41 -3.23
C SER A 575 -25.22 -4.75 -2.88
N LEU A 576 -25.22 -3.44 -2.62
CA LEU A 576 -24.01 -2.70 -2.23
C LEU A 576 -23.53 -3.12 -0.84
N GLN A 577 -24.45 -3.30 0.12
CA GLN A 577 -24.15 -3.78 1.47
C GLN A 577 -23.47 -5.16 1.44
N CYS A 578 -23.98 -6.09 0.64
CA CYS A 578 -23.40 -7.43 0.50
C CYS A 578 -21.94 -7.36 0.02
N ILE A 579 -21.66 -6.52 -0.97
CA ILE A 579 -20.32 -6.33 -1.54
C ILE A 579 -19.39 -5.68 -0.51
N VAL A 580 -19.87 -4.67 0.21
CA VAL A 580 -19.12 -4.00 1.28
C VAL A 580 -18.76 -4.97 2.40
N LEU A 581 -19.67 -5.84 2.81
CA LEU A 581 -19.41 -6.90 3.80
C LEU A 581 -18.38 -7.91 3.30
N GLN A 582 -18.51 -8.35 2.05
CA GLN A 582 -17.54 -9.26 1.43
C GLN A 582 -16.13 -8.64 1.37
N ASN A 583 -16.03 -7.36 1.05
CA ASN A 583 -14.75 -6.63 1.05
C ASN A 583 -14.13 -6.50 2.45
N MET A 584 -14.95 -6.51 3.51
CA MET A 584 -14.48 -6.44 4.90
C MET A 584 -14.04 -7.78 5.47
N GLU A 585 -14.43 -8.91 4.87
CA GLU A 585 -14.16 -10.27 5.39
C GLU A 585 -12.66 -10.51 5.65
N ASP A 586 -11.81 -10.09 4.72
CA ASP A 586 -10.36 -10.19 4.84
C ASP A 586 -9.81 -9.36 6.03
N VAL A 587 -10.30 -8.14 6.21
CA VAL A 587 -9.90 -7.26 7.32
C VAL A 587 -10.39 -7.83 8.66
N TYR A 588 -11.62 -8.31 8.70
CA TYR A 588 -12.25 -8.94 9.84
C TYR A 588 -11.45 -10.18 10.31
N HIS A 589 -11.08 -11.08 9.39
CA HIS A 589 -10.28 -12.25 9.73
C HIS A 589 -8.87 -11.91 10.23
N ARG A 590 -8.24 -10.85 9.69
CA ARG A 590 -6.96 -10.37 10.24
C ARG A 590 -7.12 -9.77 11.64
N LEU A 591 -8.21 -9.03 11.87
CA LEU A 591 -8.50 -8.43 13.16
C LEU A 591 -8.70 -9.51 14.24
N ILE A 592 -9.49 -10.54 13.97
CA ILE A 592 -9.69 -11.66 14.91
C ILE A 592 -8.37 -12.30 15.34
N ARG A 593 -7.42 -12.46 14.41
CA ARG A 593 -6.11 -13.06 14.72
C ARG A 593 -5.21 -12.15 15.54
N SER A 594 -5.36 -10.83 15.38
CA SER A 594 -4.45 -9.84 15.95
C SER A 594 -4.98 -9.14 17.20
N ASN A 595 -6.28 -9.21 17.47
CA ASN A 595 -6.94 -8.57 18.60
C ASN A 595 -7.72 -9.59 19.43
N VAL A 596 -7.17 -9.93 20.59
CA VAL A 596 -7.75 -10.90 21.53
C VAL A 596 -9.13 -10.44 22.00
N ARG A 597 -9.29 -9.16 22.35
CA ARG A 597 -10.58 -8.60 22.80
C ARG A 597 -11.67 -8.71 21.74
N PHE A 598 -11.34 -8.42 20.48
CA PHE A 598 -12.30 -8.56 19.39
C PHE A 598 -12.72 -10.02 19.18
N LYS A 599 -11.79 -10.96 19.35
CA LYS A 599 -12.09 -12.40 19.31
C LYS A 599 -13.00 -12.82 20.45
N GLU A 600 -12.75 -12.37 21.68
CA GLU A 600 -13.59 -12.67 22.85
C GLU A 600 -15.04 -12.23 22.63
N ILE A 601 -15.26 -11.02 22.09
CA ILE A 601 -16.61 -10.53 21.79
C ILE A 601 -17.28 -11.43 20.74
N GLY A 602 -16.55 -11.85 19.69
CA GLY A 602 -17.04 -12.84 18.73
C GLY A 602 -17.44 -14.16 19.39
N ASP A 603 -16.59 -14.70 20.27
CA ASP A 603 -16.86 -15.95 20.98
C ASP A 603 -18.10 -15.83 21.92
N GLU A 604 -18.37 -14.65 22.49
CA GLU A 604 -19.58 -14.36 23.29
C GLU A 604 -20.86 -14.38 22.45
N PHE A 605 -20.82 -13.85 21.22
CA PHE A 605 -21.97 -13.87 20.31
C PHE A 605 -22.21 -15.26 19.68
N PHE A 606 -21.15 -16.07 19.53
CA PHE A 606 -21.20 -17.37 18.84
C PHE A 606 -20.68 -18.54 19.69
N PRO A 607 -21.26 -18.81 20.87
CA PRO A 607 -20.76 -19.83 21.81
C PRO A 607 -20.77 -21.24 21.23
N LYS A 608 -21.66 -21.52 20.26
CA LYS A 608 -21.78 -22.84 19.60
C LYS A 608 -20.54 -23.25 18.77
N ASN A 609 -19.70 -22.30 18.37
CA ASN A 609 -18.47 -22.60 17.64
C ASN A 609 -17.31 -23.06 18.55
N ARG A 610 -17.42 -22.85 19.87
CA ARG A 610 -16.37 -23.16 20.85
C ARG A 610 -16.06 -24.67 20.94
N HIS A 611 -17.06 -25.52 20.75
CA HIS A 611 -16.89 -26.98 20.84
C HIS A 611 -16.27 -27.63 19.59
N ARG A 612 -16.04 -26.89 18.48
CA ARG A 612 -15.50 -27.45 17.23
C ARG A 612 -14.01 -27.16 17.00
N LEU A 613 -13.39 -26.26 17.77
CA LEU A 613 -12.02 -25.78 17.53
C LEU A 613 -11.01 -26.17 18.60
N GLU A 614 -11.41 -26.82 19.69
CA GLU A 614 -10.41 -27.53 20.48
C GLU A 614 -10.06 -28.82 19.74
N PRO A 615 -8.82 -28.96 19.21
CA PRO A 615 -8.35 -30.28 18.84
C PRO A 615 -8.47 -31.11 20.11
N THR A 616 -9.32 -32.12 20.11
CA THR A 616 -9.26 -33.18 21.12
C THR A 616 -7.82 -33.68 21.08
N ASN A 617 -7.01 -33.23 22.04
CA ASN A 617 -5.78 -33.90 22.44
C ASN A 617 -6.21 -35.26 23.01
N SER A 618 -6.67 -36.15 22.12
CA SER A 618 -6.77 -37.56 22.40
C SER A 618 -5.34 -38.04 22.52
N GLN A 619 -4.99 -38.40 23.75
CA GLN A 619 -3.80 -39.12 24.18
C GLN A 619 -3.22 -40.00 23.06
N VAL A 620 -2.00 -39.68 22.63
CA VAL A 620 -1.03 -40.61 22.04
C VAL A 620 0.25 -40.48 22.83
#